data_AF-A0A2K6FIP9-F1
#
_entry.id   AF-A0A2K6FIP9-F1
#
_cell.length_a   1.000
_cell.length_b   1.000
_cell.length_c   1.000
_cell.angle_alpha   90.00
_cell.angle_beta   90.00
_cell.angle_gamma   90.00
#
_symmetry.space_group_name_H-M   'P 1'
#
loop_
_entity.id
_entity.type
_entity.pdbx_description
1 polymer ?
#
loop_
_entity_poly.entity_id
_entity_poly.type
_entity_poly.pdbx_seq_one_letter_code
_entity_poly.pdbx_strand_id
1 'polypeptide(L)'
;EGTNAYHSYCYYFNEYFETWVDADLYCQNMHLGHLVSILTEAEGAFIASLIKESGTPDCHVWIGHCDPQKYKKWKDENCEAKFCFVCKFKN
;
A
#
# COMPACT_ATOMS: atom_id res chain seq x y z
N GLU A 1 0.09 -14.98 14.83
CA GLU A 1 -0.59 -15.36 13.58
C GLU A 1 -1.25 -14.10 13.04
N GLY A 2 -0.71 -13.47 11.99
CA GLY A 2 -1.17 -12.11 11.64
C GLY A 2 -0.44 -11.40 10.51
N THR A 3 0.23 -12.12 9.61
CA THR A 3 0.74 -11.53 8.37
C THR A 3 0.13 -12.27 7.21
N ASN A 4 -0.54 -11.53 6.33
CA ASN A 4 -1.16 -12.07 5.13
C ASN A 4 -0.03 -12.39 4.15
N ALA A 5 0.53 -13.58 4.27
CA ALA A 5 1.64 -14.03 3.44
C ALA A 5 1.12 -14.45 2.07
N TYR A 6 1.76 -13.96 1.00
CA TYR A 6 1.54 -14.41 -0.36
C TYR A 6 2.89 -14.62 -1.04
N HIS A 7 3.18 -15.88 -1.39
CA HIS A 7 4.51 -16.35 -1.79
C HIS A 7 5.59 -16.01 -0.75
N SER A 8 6.68 -15.35 -1.16
CA SER A 8 7.84 -15.02 -0.32
C SER A 8 7.71 -13.65 0.36
N TYR A 9 6.52 -13.07 0.36
CA TYR A 9 6.28 -11.72 0.88
C TYR A 9 5.15 -11.72 1.91
N CYS A 10 5.28 -10.84 2.86
CA CYS A 10 4.26 -10.50 3.84
C CYS A 10 3.65 -9.15 3.49
N TYR A 11 2.34 -9.05 3.66
CA TYR A 11 1.56 -7.86 3.35
C TYR A 11 0.80 -7.40 4.59
N TYR A 12 0.78 -6.08 4.80
CA TYR A 12 0.09 -5.47 5.92
C TYR A 12 -0.68 -4.24 5.47
N PHE A 13 -2.00 -4.25 5.68
CA PHE A 13 -2.85 -3.11 5.40
C PHE A 13 -2.91 -2.20 6.63
N ASN A 14 -2.66 -0.91 6.41
CA ASN A 14 -2.66 0.12 7.43
C ASN A 14 -3.85 1.05 7.20
N GLU A 15 -4.69 1.19 8.23
CA GLU A 15 -5.86 2.08 8.23
C GLU A 15 -5.50 3.54 8.54
N TYR A 16 -4.23 3.83 8.84
CA TYR A 16 -3.76 5.19 9.08
C TYR A 16 -3.71 5.98 7.78
N PHE A 17 -4.19 7.22 7.83
CA PHE A 17 -4.18 8.15 6.70
C PHE A 17 -2.85 8.91 6.67
N GLU A 18 -1.98 8.56 5.74
CA GLU A 18 -0.66 9.16 5.61
C GLU A 18 -0.37 9.67 4.20
N THR A 19 0.54 10.64 4.11
CA THR A 19 1.09 11.05 2.82
C THR A 19 1.83 9.88 2.18
N TRP A 20 2.06 9.92 0.88
CA TRP A 20 2.79 8.83 0.22
C TRP A 20 4.18 8.61 0.84
N VAL A 21 4.88 9.72 1.17
CA VAL A 21 6.22 9.67 1.77
C VAL A 21 6.19 9.07 3.17
N ASP A 22 5.26 9.53 4.02
CA ASP A 22 5.14 9.04 5.39
C ASP A 22 4.71 7.57 5.42
N ALA A 23 3.83 7.15 4.51
CA ALA A 23 3.41 5.77 4.35
C ALA A 23 4.56 4.84 3.95
N ASP A 24 5.41 5.24 2.98
CA ASP A 24 6.57 4.42 2.59
C ASP A 24 7.61 4.36 3.73
N LEU A 25 7.86 5.47 4.42
CA LEU A 25 8.73 5.49 5.60
C LEU A 25 8.20 4.59 6.71
N TYR A 26 6.88 4.52 6.92
CA TYR A 26 6.27 3.59 7.86
C TYR A 26 6.61 2.13 7.48
N CYS A 27 6.42 1.76 6.21
CA CYS A 27 6.72 0.40 5.73
C CYS A 27 8.20 0.04 5.88
N GLN A 28 9.10 1.01 5.63
CA GLN A 28 10.54 0.84 5.84
C GLN A 28 10.87 0.56 7.31
N ASN A 29 10.22 1.26 8.23
CA ASN A 29 10.42 1.07 9.68
C ASN A 29 9.82 -0.23 10.22
N MET A 30 8.74 -0.72 9.60
CA MET A 30 8.03 -1.91 10.08
C MET A 30 8.85 -3.19 9.91
N HIS A 31 9.45 -3.43 8.74
CA HIS A 31 10.30 -4.61 8.46
C HIS A 31 11.25 -4.42 7.26
N LEU A 32 11.83 -3.21 7.07
CA LEU A 32 12.57 -2.86 5.84
C LEU A 32 11.71 -3.08 4.59
N GLY A 33 10.40 -2.87 4.73
CA GLY A 33 9.44 -2.99 3.65
C GLY A 33 9.30 -1.70 2.87
N HIS A 34 8.41 -1.73 1.89
CA HIS A 34 8.01 -0.56 1.13
C HIS A 34 6.50 -0.60 0.88
N LEU A 35 5.95 0.48 0.36
CA LEU A 35 4.63 0.44 -0.26
C LEU A 35 4.57 -0.70 -1.29
N VAL A 36 3.42 -1.37 -1.33
CA VAL A 36 3.25 -2.56 -2.17
C VAL A 36 3.46 -2.24 -3.65
N SER A 37 4.26 -3.06 -4.31
CA SER A 37 4.37 -3.12 -5.76
C SER A 37 3.65 -4.37 -6.26
N ILE A 38 2.59 -4.16 -7.05
CA ILE A 38 1.75 -5.22 -7.61
C ILE A 38 2.30 -5.59 -8.99
N LEU A 39 2.75 -6.83 -9.14
CA LEU A 39 3.39 -7.31 -10.36
C LEU A 39 2.52 -8.27 -11.17
N THR A 40 1.50 -8.85 -10.54
CA THR A 40 0.60 -9.84 -11.17
C THR A 40 -0.84 -9.58 -10.79
N GLU A 41 -1.77 -10.05 -11.64
CA GLU A 41 -3.21 -9.99 -11.37
C GLU A 41 -3.57 -10.77 -10.10
N ALA A 42 -2.97 -11.94 -9.88
CA ALA A 42 -3.23 -12.77 -8.71
C ALA A 42 -2.79 -12.08 -7.40
N GLU A 43 -1.65 -11.39 -7.41
CA GLU A 43 -1.20 -10.56 -6.29
C GLU A 43 -2.16 -9.38 -6.05
N GLY A 44 -2.62 -8.73 -7.13
CA GLY A 44 -3.61 -7.66 -7.03
C GLY A 44 -4.94 -8.13 -6.42
N ALA A 45 -5.42 -9.31 -6.82
CA ALA A 45 -6.62 -9.92 -6.27
C ALA A 45 -6.48 -10.26 -4.77
N PHE A 46 -5.32 -10.78 -4.37
CA PHE A 46 -5.00 -11.04 -2.97
C PHE A 46 -4.97 -9.76 -2.12
N ILE A 47 -4.37 -8.68 -2.62
CA ILE A 47 -4.35 -7.39 -1.91
C ILE A 47 -5.77 -6.81 -1.82
N ALA A 48 -6.58 -6.93 -2.86
CA ALA A 48 -7.95 -6.48 -2.85
C ALA A 48 -8.81 -7.26 -1.83
N SER A 49 -8.63 -8.58 -1.70
CA SER A 49 -9.32 -9.36 -0.67
C SER A 49 -8.86 -8.97 0.73
N LEU A 50 -7.55 -8.77 0.93
CA LEU A 50 -6.98 -8.30 2.18
C LEU A 50 -7.62 -6.96 2.65
N ILE A 51 -7.70 -5.97 1.75
CA ILE A 51 -8.32 -4.66 2.07
C ILE A 51 -9.82 -4.82 2.34
N LYS A 52 -10.51 -5.71 1.62
CA LYS A 52 -11.94 -5.94 1.86
C LYS A 52 -12.20 -6.60 3.21
N GLU A 53 -11.32 -7.51 3.63
CA GLU A 53 -11.43 -8.26 4.88
C GLU A 53 -11.11 -7.43 6.12
N SER A 54 -10.39 -6.31 6.00
CA SER A 54 -10.14 -5.40 7.12
C SER A 54 -11.40 -4.69 7.64
N GLY A 55 -12.49 -4.67 6.85
CA GLY A 55 -13.77 -4.07 7.23
C GLY A 55 -13.76 -2.54 7.23
N THR A 56 -12.71 -1.93 6.68
CA THR A 56 -12.52 -0.49 6.65
C THR A 56 -13.42 0.14 5.57
N PRO A 57 -14.24 1.16 5.90
CA PRO A 57 -15.06 1.86 4.92
C PRO A 57 -14.18 2.62 3.91
N ASP A 58 -14.70 2.80 2.68
CA ASP A 58 -14.05 3.41 1.49
C ASP A 58 -12.77 4.19 1.80
N CYS A 59 -11.64 3.50 1.69
CA CYS A 59 -10.33 4.13 1.77
C CYS A 59 -9.61 4.01 0.42
N HIS A 60 -9.20 5.14 -0.12
CA HIS A 60 -8.17 5.13 -1.15
C HIS A 60 -6.89 4.56 -0.54
N VAL A 61 -6.13 3.79 -1.30
CA VAL A 61 -4.97 3.06 -0.81
C VAL A 61 -3.73 3.42 -1.61
N TRP A 62 -2.69 3.88 -0.93
CA TRP A 62 -1.38 4.06 -1.53
C TRP A 62 -0.73 2.72 -1.87
N ILE A 63 -0.23 2.65 -3.10
CA ILE A 63 0.61 1.59 -3.64
C ILE A 63 1.75 2.22 -4.44
N GLY A 64 2.85 1.50 -4.65
CA GLY A 64 3.88 1.85 -5.64
C GLY A 64 4.48 3.25 -5.51
N HIS A 65 4.97 3.78 -6.63
CA HIS A 65 5.72 5.05 -6.73
C HIS A 65 4.79 6.25 -7.00
N CYS A 66 4.85 7.29 -6.16
CA CYS A 66 4.24 8.59 -6.42
C CYS A 66 5.26 9.54 -7.05
N ASP A 67 4.88 10.22 -8.14
CA ASP A 67 5.74 11.18 -8.83
C ASP A 67 5.19 12.62 -8.65
N PRO A 68 5.80 13.42 -7.74
CA PRO A 68 5.38 14.79 -7.47
C PRO A 68 5.49 15.74 -8.68
N GLN A 69 6.13 15.33 -9.77
CA GLN A 69 6.21 16.16 -10.98
C GLN A 69 5.15 15.75 -12.01
N LYS A 70 4.56 14.56 -11.89
CA LYS A 70 3.60 14.02 -12.85
C LYS A 70 2.14 14.13 -12.41
N TYR A 71 1.82 14.44 -11.14
CA TYR A 71 0.44 14.53 -10.60
C TYR A 71 -0.55 15.47 -11.31
N LYS A 72 -0.12 16.15 -12.38
CA LYS A 72 -0.95 17.02 -13.23
C LYS A 72 -1.52 16.29 -14.46
N LYS A 73 -1.40 14.96 -14.55
CA LYS A 73 -2.03 14.15 -15.60
C LYS A 73 -3.31 13.50 -15.08
N TRP A 74 -4.18 13.12 -16.01
CA TRP A 74 -5.52 12.61 -15.69
C TRP A 74 -5.43 11.27 -14.93
N LYS A 75 -6.08 11.21 -13.74
CA LYS A 75 -6.05 10.11 -12.75
C LYS A 75 -4.80 10.00 -11.86
N ASP A 76 -3.86 10.94 -11.92
CA ASP A 76 -2.77 10.96 -10.94
C ASP A 76 -3.25 11.61 -9.63
N GLU A 77 -2.83 11.05 -8.49
CA GLU A 77 -3.18 11.55 -7.16
C GLU A 77 -2.14 12.56 -6.64
N ASN A 78 -2.59 13.49 -5.79
CA ASN A 78 -1.68 14.39 -5.07
C ASN A 78 -0.89 13.59 -4.03
N CYS A 79 0.45 13.52 -4.14
CA CYS A 79 1.29 12.77 -3.19
C CYS A 79 1.18 13.25 -1.72
N GLU A 80 0.69 14.49 -1.51
CA GLU A 80 0.42 15.07 -0.19
C GLU A 80 -0.97 14.72 0.35
N ALA A 81 -1.82 14.06 -0.44
CA ALA A 81 -3.07 13.51 0.04
C ALA A 81 -2.80 12.38 1.04
N LYS A 82 -3.71 12.23 1.99
CA LYS A 82 -3.59 11.23 3.04
C LYS A 82 -4.53 10.07 2.78
N PHE A 83 -3.97 8.88 2.64
CA PHE A 83 -4.69 7.65 2.30
C PHE A 83 -4.21 6.49 3.18
N CYS A 84 -5.03 5.44 3.27
CA CYS A 84 -4.59 4.16 3.80
C CYS A 84 -3.48 3.60 2.91
N PHE A 85 -2.76 2.58 3.38
CA PHE A 85 -1.63 2.06 2.60
C PHE A 85 -1.32 0.60 2.91
N VAL A 86 -0.75 -0.11 1.93
CA VAL A 86 -0.33 -1.50 2.09
C VAL A 86 1.19 -1.59 2.05
N CYS A 87 1.78 -2.13 3.11
CA CYS A 87 3.20 -2.47 3.16
C CYS A 87 3.44 -3.87 2.59
N LYS A 88 4.55 -4.02 1.87
CA LYS A 88 5.10 -5.30 1.41
C LYS A 88 6.55 -5.43 1.91
N PHE A 89 6.86 -6.56 2.52
CA PHE A 89 8.22 -6.89 2.96
C PHE A 89 8.51 -8.36 2.71
N LYS A 90 9.79 -8.69 2.55
CA LYS A 90 10.22 -10.07 2.35
C LYS A 90 10.13 -10.82 3.68
N ASN A 91 9.60 -12.04 3.64
CA ASN A 91 9.58 -12.93 4.81
C ASN A 91 10.99 -13.45 5.15
#